data_AF-A0A202BU99-F1
#
_entry.id   AF-A0A202BU99-F1
#
_cell.length_a   1.000
_cell.length_b   1.000
_cell.length_c   1.000
_cell.angle_alpha   90.00
_cell.angle_beta   90.00
_cell.angle_gamma   90.00
#
_symmetry.space_group_name_H-M   'P 1'
#
loop_
_entity.id
_entity.type
_entity.pdbx_description
1 polymer ?
#
loop_
_entity_poly.entity_id
_entity_poly.type
_entity_poly.pdbx_seq_one_letter_code
_entity_poly.pdbx_strand_id
1 'polypeptide(L)'
;YLEPAARWVAHGSGDIIDNIKVFKTLAESLHDVDFTVATTARSRAKYHYYATPVELVPLLEEKSSWMSHAALVFGREDSGLTN
;
A
#
# COMPACT_ATOMS: atom_id res chain seq x y z
N TYR A 1 14.24 -3.87 5.76
CA TYR A 1 15.01 -4.84 4.96
C TYR A 1 16.44 -5.02 5.46
N LEU A 2 17.05 -4.02 6.09
CA LEU A 2 18.42 -4.08 6.63
C LEU A 2 18.56 -4.87 7.94
N GLU A 3 17.46 -5.16 8.65
CA GLU A 3 17.50 -6.01 9.84
C GLU A 3 17.33 -7.50 9.48
N PRO A 4 18.18 -8.39 10.03
CA PRO A 4 18.13 -9.84 9.76
C PRO A 4 16.76 -10.48 10.01
N ALA A 5 15.99 -9.95 10.96
CA ALA A 5 14.68 -10.46 11.34
C ALA A 5 13.65 -10.40 10.19
N ALA A 6 13.74 -9.41 9.29
CA ALA A 6 12.83 -9.30 8.14
C ALA A 6 13.00 -10.47 7.16
N ARG A 7 14.21 -11.06 7.10
CA ARG A 7 14.49 -12.25 6.27
C ARG A 7 14.00 -13.54 6.92
N TRP A 8 13.96 -13.62 8.24
CA TRP A 8 13.55 -14.85 8.95
C TRP A 8 12.05 -15.12 8.88
N VAL A 9 11.23 -14.07 8.78
CA VAL A 9 9.77 -14.18 8.63
C VAL A 9 9.31 -14.33 7.18
N ALA A 10 10.16 -13.98 6.21
CA ALA A 10 9.88 -14.03 4.78
C ALA A 10 10.18 -15.41 4.16
N HIS A 11 9.76 -16.50 4.82
CA HIS A 11 9.99 -17.86 4.34
C HIS A 11 9.41 -18.02 2.91
N GLY A 12 10.28 -18.04 1.90
CA GLY A 12 9.90 -18.16 0.49
C GLY A 12 9.57 -16.85 -0.25
N SER A 13 9.79 -15.68 0.35
CA SER A 13 9.54 -14.37 -0.28
C SER A 13 10.78 -13.48 -0.37
N GLY A 14 11.97 -14.10 -0.48
CA GLY A 14 13.25 -13.39 -0.58
C GLY A 14 13.29 -12.38 -1.72
N ASP A 15 12.74 -12.73 -2.88
CA ASP A 15 12.73 -11.89 -4.08
C ASP A 15 11.96 -10.58 -3.87
N ILE A 16 10.91 -10.60 -3.05
CA ILE A 16 10.13 -9.39 -2.71
C ILE A 16 11.00 -8.45 -1.87
N ILE A 17 11.75 -9.01 -0.91
CA ILE A 17 12.63 -8.24 -0.02
C ILE A 17 13.79 -7.63 -0.80
N ASP A 18 14.39 -8.38 -1.73
CA ASP A 18 15.54 -7.92 -2.51
C ASP A 18 15.16 -6.83 -3.52
N ASN A 19 13.90 -6.77 -3.95
CA ASN A 19 13.37 -5.75 -4.85
C ASN A 19 12.68 -4.57 -4.12
N ILE A 20 12.79 -4.47 -2.79
CA ILE A 20 12.24 -3.32 -2.05
C ILE A 20 12.93 -2.04 -2.50
N LYS A 21 12.11 -1.07 -2.94
CA LYS A 21 12.55 0.31 -3.14
C LYS A 21 12.22 1.12 -1.90
N VAL A 22 13.21 1.88 -1.41
CA VAL A 22 13.03 2.78 -0.27
C VAL A 22 13.08 4.21 -0.74
N PHE A 23 12.04 4.96 -0.42
CA PHE A 23 11.88 6.37 -0.76
C PHE A 23 11.93 7.22 0.52
N LYS A 24 12.31 8.49 0.40
CA LYS A 24 12.35 9.40 1.55
C LYS A 24 10.97 9.93 1.91
N THR A 25 10.09 10.03 0.91
CA THR A 25 8.73 10.57 1.08
C THR A 25 7.69 9.67 0.41
N LEU A 26 6.45 9.75 0.90
CA LEU A 26 5.31 9.05 0.29
C LEU A 26 5.05 9.55 -1.15
N ALA A 27 5.20 10.86 -1.38
CA ALA A 27 5.03 11.48 -2.69
C ALA A 27 5.97 10.88 -3.74
N GLU A 28 7.25 10.63 -3.38
CA GLU A 28 8.20 9.97 -4.28
C GLU A 28 7.79 8.53 -4.59
N SER A 29 7.24 7.79 -3.61
CA SER A 29 6.82 6.40 -3.81
C SER A 29 5.58 6.23 -4.67
N LEU A 30 4.76 7.29 -4.80
CA LEU A 30 3.48 7.28 -5.53
C LEU A 30 3.57 8.00 -6.89
N HIS A 31 4.74 8.50 -7.29
CA HIS A 31 4.88 9.33 -8.49
C HIS A 31 4.43 8.64 -9.78
N ASP A 32 4.57 7.32 -9.87
CA ASP A 32 4.22 6.51 -11.06
C ASP A 32 2.99 5.63 -10.81
N VAL A 33 2.13 6.04 -9.87
CA VAL A 33 0.94 5.28 -9.46
C VAL A 33 -0.32 5.99 -9.95
N ASP A 34 -1.11 5.31 -10.76
CA ASP A 34 -2.37 5.82 -11.31
C ASP A 34 -3.49 5.81 -10.25
N PHE A 35 -3.45 4.83 -9.34
CA PHE A 35 -4.48 4.65 -8.30
C PHE A 35 -3.88 4.33 -6.94
N THR A 36 -4.24 5.09 -5.92
CA THR A 36 -3.77 4.86 -4.55
C THR A 36 -4.93 4.56 -3.61
N VAL A 37 -4.80 3.49 -2.83
CA VAL A 37 -5.72 3.11 -1.75
C VAL A 37 -5.00 3.22 -0.42
N ALA A 38 -5.44 4.11 0.46
CA ALA A 38 -4.89 4.24 1.81
C ALA A 38 -5.70 3.39 2.80
N THR A 39 -5.02 2.49 3.52
CA THR A 39 -5.65 1.66 4.56
C THR A 39 -5.71 2.41 5.89
N THR A 40 -6.85 2.33 6.58
CA THR A 40 -7.02 2.98 7.90
C THR A 40 -7.79 2.06 8.85
N ALA A 41 -7.35 2.02 10.12
CA ALA A 41 -8.05 1.33 11.19
C ALA A 41 -9.26 2.14 11.72
N ARG A 42 -9.37 3.42 11.38
CA ARG A 42 -10.46 4.30 11.83
C ARG A 42 -11.02 5.12 10.68
N SER A 43 -12.36 5.14 10.58
CA SER A 43 -13.05 6.09 9.72
C SER A 43 -12.97 7.48 10.35
N ARG A 44 -12.14 8.36 9.78
CA ARG A 44 -12.12 9.79 10.13
C ARG A 44 -12.90 10.52 9.04
N ALA A 45 -14.16 10.84 9.36
CA ALA A 45 -15.08 11.47 8.44
C ALA A 45 -14.61 12.87 8.02
N LYS A 46 -14.02 12.95 6.83
CA LYS A 46 -14.15 14.08 5.89
C LYS A 46 -13.50 13.67 4.56
N TYR A 47 -14.34 13.41 3.55
CA TYR A 47 -13.98 13.27 2.12
C TYR A 47 -13.22 12.02 1.66
N HIS A 48 -13.48 10.84 2.25
CA HIS A 48 -12.91 9.58 1.73
C HIS A 48 -14.00 8.59 1.32
N TYR A 49 -13.91 8.07 0.09
CA TYR A 49 -14.62 6.85 -0.31
C TYR A 49 -14.02 5.68 0.47
N TYR A 50 -14.81 5.09 1.35
CA TYR A 50 -14.44 3.88 2.07
C TYR A 50 -14.92 2.66 1.30
N ALA A 51 -14.03 1.70 1.13
CA ALA A 51 -14.36 0.37 0.65
C ALA A 51 -13.79 -0.64 1.64
N THR A 52 -14.59 -1.63 2.01
CA THR A 52 -14.08 -2.84 2.65
C THR A 52 -13.16 -3.59 1.67
N PRO A 53 -12.29 -4.49 2.14
CA PRO A 53 -11.44 -5.29 1.23
C PRO A 53 -12.25 -6.02 0.16
N VAL A 54 -13.43 -6.54 0.50
CA VAL A 54 -14.32 -7.26 -0.44
C VAL A 54 -14.90 -6.32 -1.50
N GLU A 55 -15.26 -5.09 -1.13
CA GLU A 55 -15.74 -4.07 -2.07
C GLU A 55 -14.60 -3.51 -2.95
N LEU A 56 -13.37 -3.53 -2.45
CA LEU A 56 -12.20 -3.00 -3.16
C LEU A 56 -11.77 -3.91 -4.33
N VAL A 57 -11.86 -5.23 -4.19
CA VAL A 57 -11.45 -6.18 -5.24
C VAL A 57 -12.11 -5.87 -6.60
N PRO A 58 -13.45 -5.82 -6.72
CA PRO A 58 -14.09 -5.56 -8.02
C PRO A 58 -13.76 -4.16 -8.57
N LEU A 59 -13.51 -3.17 -7.71
CA LEU A 59 -13.07 -1.84 -8.14
C LEU A 59 -11.66 -1.87 -8.75
N LEU A 60 -10.75 -2.66 -8.18
CA LEU A 60 -9.41 -2.84 -8.73
C LEU A 60 -9.44 -3.66 -10.02
N GLU A 61 -10.28 -4.70 -10.09
CA GLU A 61 -10.46 -5.50 -11.30
C GLU A 61 -10.99 -4.66 -12.48
N GLU A 62 -12.04 -3.86 -12.26
CA GLU A 62 -12.56 -2.94 -13.27
C GLU A 62 -11.48 -1.97 -13.75
N LYS A 63 -10.76 -1.37 -12.79
CA LYS A 63 -9.73 -0.37 -13.07
C LYS A 63 -8.47 -0.95 -13.71
N SER A 64 -8.17 -2.22 -13.49
CA SER A 64 -7.00 -2.89 -14.10
C SER A 64 -7.05 -2.89 -15.63
N SER A 65 -8.23 -2.68 -16.23
CA SER A 65 -8.40 -2.60 -17.68
C SER A 65 -7.74 -1.36 -18.32
N TRP A 66 -7.53 -0.29 -17.56
CA TRP A 66 -6.98 0.99 -18.05
C TRP A 66 -5.88 1.59 -17.17
N MET A 67 -5.61 1.00 -16.00
CA MET A 67 -4.57 1.45 -15.06
C MET A 67 -3.40 0.50 -15.09
N SER A 68 -2.19 1.05 -15.17
CA SER A 68 -0.97 0.24 -15.24
C SER A 68 -0.40 0.00 -13.85
N HIS A 69 -0.58 0.95 -12.94
CA HIS A 69 0.01 0.89 -11.60
C HIS A 69 -0.99 1.32 -10.51
N ALA A 70 -1.24 0.41 -9.56
CA ALA A 70 -2.01 0.68 -8.37
C ALA A 70 -1.14 0.47 -7.12
N ALA A 71 -1.36 1.28 -6.08
CA ALA A 71 -0.70 1.16 -4.79
C ALA A 71 -1.70 1.00 -3.65
N LEU A 72 -1.42 0.04 -2.77
CA LEU A 72 -2.03 -0.05 -1.45
C LEU A 72 -1.05 0.52 -0.42
N VAL A 73 -1.47 1.53 0.31
CA VAL A 73 -0.65 2.23 1.30
C VAL A 73 -1.07 1.80 2.70
N PHE A 74 -0.08 1.34 3.47
CA PHE A 74 -0.24 0.95 4.86
C PHE A 74 0.41 1.97 5.76
N GLY A 75 -0.34 2.41 6.78
CA GLY A 75 0.15 3.32 7.80
C GLY A 75 1.11 2.65 8.78
N ARG A 76 1.74 3.45 9.63
CA ARG A 76 2.56 2.92 10.73
C ARG A 76 1.70 2.14 11.72
N GLU A 77 2.25 1.10 12.32
CA GLU A 77 1.54 0.25 13.30
C GLU A 77 0.99 1.06 14.49
N ASP A 78 1.80 1.99 15.02
CA ASP A 78 1.43 2.77 16.21
C ASP A 78 0.53 3.99 15.89
N SER A 79 0.69 4.59 14.70
CA SER A 79 0.10 5.91 14.40
C SER A 79 -0.79 5.97 13.15
N GLY A 80 -0.88 4.91 12.35
CA GLY A 80 -1.59 4.90 11.06
C GLY A 80 -0.96 5.81 10.01
N LEU A 81 -1.76 6.21 9.00
CA LEU A 81 -1.41 7.27 8.05
C LEU A 81 -1.70 8.65 8.67
N THR A 82 -0.78 9.59 8.50
CA THR A 82 -1.02 11.00 8.81
C THR A 82 -1.84 11.65 7.70
N ASN A 83 -2.73 12.58 8.05
CA ASN A 83 -3.55 13.35 7.09
C ASN A 83 -2.70 14.36 6.30
#